data_AF-A0A2U1JDE8-F1
#
_entry.id   AF-A0A2U1JDE8-F1
#
_cell.length_a   1.000
_cell.length_b   1.000
_cell.length_c   1.000
_cell.angle_alpha   90.00
_cell.angle_beta   90.00
_cell.angle_gamma   90.00
#
_symmetry.space_group_name_H-M   'P 1'
#
loop_
_entity.id
_entity.type
_entity.pdbx_description
1 polymer ?
#
loop_
_entity_poly.entity_id
_entity_poly.type
_entity_poly.pdbx_seq_one_letter_code
_entity_poly.pdbx_strand_id
1 'polypeptide(L)'
;MKFVSTYNICKSIKTRNGFQRISKQEFLNCYLIHNTFTGNRNVRYYSNTKENIQTPEKIKKNIVFNNRTGPSLQHFLSKSINLKSLESGSFIGKAENTAEQVPYIIENDVVEAKDFDWGEGRTFYVEVYGCQMNVNDTEILMAILENSGYKRAISSEKANIVFLMTCSIREKAENKIWARLKEIKAMNKKSKNSTSQMVGVLGCMAERLKDKLLDNEKLVDVVCGPDAYRSLPRLLSLRKLTNQGVANVILSADETYADISPVRIDPSQIGVHLSIMRGCNNMCSFCVVPFTRGTERSRPIDSIVDEVTTLSKTGIREVTLLGQNVNSYRDTSDSDISVSLGTGNELSRGFSTIYKRKEGGRRFSELIDLVARVDPEMRIKFTSPHPKDFPDALLFAIKNNPNIARNIHLPAQSGSSSVLERMRRGYTYESYMELVYRIREIIPDVTFSTDLIVGFCGETDSEFQQTLELVKNVGFDMAFMFAYSLREKTHAHRKYKDDVPATIKNERLQQLVELFHSIAKEKNKKP
;
A
#
# COMPACT_ATOMS: atom_id res chain seq x y z
N MET A 1 -16.99 -29.34 -23.70
CA MET A 1 -16.97 -30.25 -24.87
C MET A 1 -18.30 -31.00 -25.07
N LYS A 2 -19.45 -30.31 -25.08
CA LYS A 2 -20.78 -30.84 -25.51
C LYS A 2 -21.63 -29.78 -26.22
N PHE A 3 -20.99 -28.79 -26.85
CA PHE A 3 -21.65 -27.69 -27.57
C PHE A 3 -21.35 -27.68 -29.09
N VAL A 4 -20.41 -28.53 -29.55
CA VAL A 4 -19.95 -28.56 -30.95
C VAL A 4 -20.56 -29.73 -31.74
N SER A 5 -21.24 -30.67 -31.07
CA SER A 5 -21.78 -31.88 -31.71
C SER A 5 -23.20 -31.74 -32.28
N THR A 6 -23.97 -30.73 -31.86
CA THR A 6 -25.38 -30.58 -32.28
C THR A 6 -25.56 -29.63 -33.47
N TYR A 7 -24.53 -28.85 -33.82
CA TYR A 7 -24.59 -27.91 -34.96
C TYR A 7 -24.38 -28.60 -36.32
N ASN A 8 -23.69 -29.75 -36.34
CA ASN A 8 -23.33 -30.43 -37.59
C ASN A 8 -24.42 -31.38 -38.16
N ILE A 9 -25.56 -31.57 -37.48
CA ILE A 9 -26.58 -32.56 -37.90
C ILE A 9 -27.82 -31.94 -38.56
N CYS A 10 -28.05 -30.62 -38.47
CA CYS A 10 -29.21 -29.99 -39.13
C CYS A 10 -28.77 -28.96 -40.18
N LYS A 11 -28.50 -29.41 -41.42
CA LYS A 11 -28.16 -28.52 -42.54
C LYS A 11 -29.26 -28.35 -43.60
N SER A 12 -30.48 -28.81 -43.35
CA SER A 12 -31.59 -28.54 -44.29
C SER A 12 -32.97 -28.81 -43.71
N ILE A 13 -33.86 -27.82 -43.74
CA ILE A 13 -35.31 -28.01 -43.62
C ILE A 13 -35.91 -27.82 -45.01
N LYS A 14 -36.72 -28.79 -45.45
CA LYS A 14 -37.37 -28.80 -46.77
C LYS A 14 -38.67 -27.99 -46.66
N THR A 15 -38.77 -26.86 -47.35
CA THR A 15 -40.05 -26.16 -47.55
C THR A 15 -40.54 -26.38 -48.98
N ARG A 16 -41.83 -26.15 -49.25
CA ARG A 16 -42.49 -26.47 -50.53
C ARG A 16 -41.87 -25.80 -51.77
N ASN A 17 -40.96 -24.81 -51.61
CA ASN A 17 -40.30 -24.10 -52.72
C ASN A 17 -38.74 -24.09 -52.67
N GLY A 18 -38.09 -25.04 -51.98
CA GLY A 18 -36.63 -25.25 -52.07
C GLY A 18 -35.85 -25.14 -50.75
N PHE A 19 -34.54 -25.48 -50.79
CA PHE A 19 -33.65 -25.47 -49.61
C PHE A 19 -33.07 -24.07 -49.36
N GLN A 20 -33.29 -23.51 -48.17
CA GLN A 20 -32.67 -22.27 -47.70
C GLN A 20 -31.66 -22.55 -46.57
N ARG A 21 -30.49 -21.90 -46.61
CA ARG A 21 -29.50 -21.92 -45.52
C ARG A 21 -29.92 -20.95 -44.42
N ILE A 22 -30.04 -21.46 -43.19
CA ILE A 22 -30.40 -20.66 -42.00
C ILE A 22 -29.13 -20.12 -41.35
N SER A 23 -29.15 -18.87 -40.90
CA SER A 23 -28.05 -18.24 -40.16
C SER A 23 -28.04 -18.66 -38.68
N LYS A 24 -26.88 -18.53 -38.01
CA LYS A 24 -26.71 -18.89 -36.58
C LYS A 24 -27.61 -18.07 -35.64
N GLN A 25 -28.03 -16.87 -36.08
CA GLN A 25 -28.90 -15.96 -35.33
C GLN A 25 -30.37 -16.43 -35.34
N GLU A 26 -30.85 -16.97 -36.47
CA GLU A 26 -32.24 -17.43 -36.63
C GLU A 26 -32.52 -18.71 -35.85
N PHE A 27 -31.53 -19.60 -35.70
CA PHE A 27 -31.64 -20.78 -34.84
C PHE A 27 -31.81 -20.42 -33.36
N LEU A 28 -31.12 -19.37 -32.89
CA LEU A 28 -31.23 -18.89 -31.50
C LEU A 28 -32.65 -18.36 -31.20
N ASN A 29 -33.27 -17.67 -32.16
CA ASN A 29 -34.61 -17.12 -32.01
C ASN A 29 -35.69 -18.22 -31.94
N CYS A 30 -35.58 -19.29 -32.73
CA CYS A 30 -36.50 -20.44 -32.63
C CYS A 30 -36.34 -21.23 -31.31
N TYR A 31 -35.13 -21.33 -30.77
CA TYR A 31 -34.87 -22.03 -29.51
C TYR A 31 -35.42 -21.29 -28.28
N LEU A 32 -35.45 -19.95 -28.33
CA LEU A 32 -35.98 -19.11 -27.25
C LEU A 32 -37.52 -19.08 -27.23
N ILE A 33 -38.18 -19.21 -28.39
CA ILE A 33 -39.65 -19.21 -28.50
C ILE A 33 -40.27 -20.52 -27.98
N HIS A 34 -39.52 -21.64 -28.01
CA HIS A 34 -40.04 -22.96 -27.63
C HIS A 34 -40.05 -23.25 -26.12
N ASN A 35 -39.42 -22.39 -25.30
CA ASN A 35 -39.33 -22.56 -23.83
C ASN A 35 -40.30 -21.66 -23.04
N THR A 36 -41.16 -20.89 -23.71
CA THR A 36 -42.19 -20.05 -23.08
C THR A 36 -43.60 -20.62 -23.11
N PHE A 37 -43.81 -21.83 -23.67
CA PHE A 37 -45.12 -22.47 -23.74
C PHE A 37 -45.03 -23.97 -23.43
N THR A 38 -45.00 -24.33 -22.15
CA THR A 38 -45.65 -25.54 -21.59
C THR A 38 -45.52 -25.51 -20.06
N GLY A 39 -46.61 -25.14 -19.38
CA GLY A 39 -46.81 -25.47 -17.98
C GLY A 39 -47.52 -26.82 -17.85
N ASN A 40 -47.13 -27.63 -16.85
CA ASN A 40 -47.99 -28.63 -16.23
C ASN A 40 -47.52 -28.86 -14.79
N ARG A 41 -48.30 -28.36 -13.82
CA ARG A 41 -49.21 -29.11 -12.93
C ARG A 41 -48.50 -30.01 -11.91
N ASN A 42 -48.46 -29.55 -10.67
CA ASN A 42 -48.90 -30.34 -9.52
C ASN A 42 -49.40 -29.43 -8.40
N VAL A 43 -50.63 -29.71 -7.97
CA VAL A 43 -51.43 -28.98 -6.98
C VAL A 43 -51.24 -29.62 -5.60
N ARG A 44 -51.06 -28.82 -4.55
CA ARG A 44 -51.58 -29.10 -3.21
C ARG A 44 -52.03 -27.79 -2.55
N TYR A 45 -53.33 -27.69 -2.32
CA TYR A 45 -53.98 -26.68 -1.48
C TYR A 45 -53.79 -27.03 0.00
N TYR A 46 -53.43 -26.07 0.84
CA TYR A 46 -53.98 -25.92 2.20
C TYR A 46 -53.97 -24.44 2.61
N SER A 47 -54.94 -24.13 3.47
CA SER A 47 -55.67 -22.89 3.72
C SER A 47 -55.01 -21.84 4.63
N ASN A 48 -55.41 -20.57 4.43
CA ASN A 48 -55.55 -19.46 5.39
C ASN A 48 -54.69 -19.45 6.67
N THR A 49 -53.80 -18.45 6.76
CA THR A 49 -53.66 -17.58 7.94
C THR A 49 -53.17 -16.19 7.52
N LYS A 50 -53.83 -15.16 8.05
CA LYS A 50 -53.45 -13.75 7.93
C LYS A 50 -52.13 -13.52 8.67
N GLU A 51 -51.08 -13.06 7.99
CA GLU A 51 -49.93 -12.44 8.66
C GLU A 51 -49.45 -11.19 7.93
N ASN A 52 -49.11 -10.20 8.74
CA ASN A 52 -48.80 -8.81 8.43
C ASN A 52 -47.82 -8.59 7.28
N ILE A 53 -48.18 -7.72 6.34
CA ILE A 53 -47.23 -7.08 5.42
C ILE A 53 -46.44 -6.05 6.26
N GLN A 54 -45.29 -6.46 6.80
CA GLN A 54 -44.22 -5.53 7.12
C GLN A 54 -43.55 -5.11 5.81
N THR A 55 -43.58 -3.82 5.52
CA THR A 55 -42.77 -3.20 4.47
C THR A 55 -41.28 -3.44 4.76
N PRO A 56 -40.47 -3.85 3.76
CA PRO A 56 -39.05 -4.09 3.98
C PRO A 56 -38.34 -2.75 4.23
N GLU A 57 -37.70 -2.61 5.39
CA GLU A 57 -36.78 -1.51 5.66
C GLU A 57 -35.68 -1.48 4.60
N LYS A 58 -35.55 -0.35 3.87
CA LYS A 58 -34.43 -0.11 2.95
C LYS A 58 -33.13 -0.08 3.76
N ILE A 59 -32.40 -1.18 3.80
CA ILE A 59 -31.02 -1.24 4.31
C ILE A 59 -30.16 -0.30 3.45
N LYS A 60 -29.79 0.88 3.97
CA LYS A 60 -28.86 1.82 3.33
C LYS A 60 -27.47 1.16 3.29
N LYS A 61 -27.00 0.75 2.11
CA LYS A 61 -25.68 0.14 1.90
C LYS A 61 -24.59 1.21 1.76
N ASN A 62 -23.43 1.00 2.36
CA ASN A 62 -22.25 1.86 2.22
C ASN A 62 -21.66 1.77 0.79
N ILE A 63 -20.97 2.84 0.35
CA ILE A 63 -20.33 2.92 -0.98
C ILE A 63 -18.86 2.50 -0.85
N VAL A 64 -18.44 1.42 -1.51
CA VAL A 64 -17.08 0.86 -1.38
C VAL A 64 -16.45 0.60 -2.74
N PHE A 65 -15.39 1.34 -3.06
CA PHE A 65 -14.54 1.11 -4.24
C PHE A 65 -13.39 0.14 -3.88
N ASN A 66 -13.27 -0.99 -4.60
CA ASN A 66 -12.18 -1.96 -4.39
C ASN A 66 -11.89 -2.81 -5.66
N ASN A 67 -10.70 -3.43 -5.71
CA ASN A 67 -10.23 -4.20 -6.86
C ASN A 67 -10.94 -5.56 -7.08
N ARG A 68 -11.74 -6.05 -6.12
CA ARG A 68 -12.42 -7.38 -6.19
C ARG A 68 -13.85 -7.31 -6.68
N THR A 69 -14.53 -6.18 -6.47
CA THR A 69 -15.93 -5.94 -6.86
C THR A 69 -16.07 -4.80 -7.87
N GLY A 70 -14.95 -4.36 -8.47
CA GLY A 70 -14.93 -3.40 -9.57
C GLY A 70 -15.26 -4.04 -10.92
N PRO A 71 -15.59 -3.24 -11.94
CA PRO A 71 -15.94 -3.73 -13.28
C PRO A 71 -14.80 -4.55 -13.92
N SER A 72 -15.15 -5.65 -14.60
CA SER A 72 -14.17 -6.55 -15.22
C SER A 72 -13.53 -5.96 -16.48
N LEU A 73 -12.41 -6.53 -16.94
CA LEU A 73 -11.73 -6.14 -18.20
C LEU A 73 -12.69 -6.18 -19.42
N GLN A 74 -13.67 -7.09 -19.43
CA GLN A 74 -14.71 -7.13 -20.46
C GLN A 74 -15.60 -5.88 -20.47
N HIS A 75 -15.83 -5.29 -19.29
CA HIS A 75 -16.61 -4.07 -19.12
C HIS A 75 -15.88 -2.82 -19.66
N PHE A 76 -14.55 -2.85 -19.70
CA PHE A 76 -13.72 -1.81 -20.32
C PHE A 76 -13.73 -1.89 -21.86
N LEU A 77 -13.61 -3.09 -22.41
CA LEU A 77 -13.60 -3.28 -23.87
C LEU A 77 -14.93 -2.89 -24.52
N SER A 78 -16.07 -3.14 -23.85
CA SER A 78 -17.40 -2.83 -24.40
C SER A 78 -17.71 -1.33 -24.53
N LYS A 79 -16.95 -0.44 -23.87
CA LYS A 79 -17.13 1.02 -23.96
C LYS A 79 -16.12 1.73 -24.88
N SER A 80 -15.14 1.01 -25.42
CA SER A 80 -14.03 1.59 -26.21
C SER A 80 -14.22 1.57 -27.73
N ILE A 81 -15.41 1.25 -28.23
CA ILE A 81 -15.70 1.27 -29.68
C ILE A 81 -16.75 2.34 -29.97
N ASN A 82 -16.29 3.58 -30.13
CA ASN A 82 -16.98 4.54 -30.97
C ASN A 82 -15.96 5.45 -31.68
N LEU A 83 -15.15 4.82 -32.55
CA LEU A 83 -14.23 5.48 -33.47
C LEU A 83 -14.92 5.62 -34.84
N LYS A 84 -15.84 6.57 -34.96
CA LYS A 84 -16.30 7.14 -36.24
C LYS A 84 -16.74 8.59 -36.07
N SER A 85 -15.76 9.50 -36.11
CA SER A 85 -15.90 10.85 -36.70
C SER A 85 -14.52 11.53 -36.64
N LEU A 86 -13.72 11.31 -37.67
CA LEU A 86 -12.49 12.03 -37.93
C LEU A 86 -12.64 12.59 -39.34
N GLU A 87 -13.01 13.87 -39.45
CA GLU A 87 -12.73 14.66 -40.64
C GLU A 87 -12.14 16.02 -40.23
N SER A 88 -11.01 16.31 -40.89
CA SER A 88 -10.40 17.62 -41.17
C SER A 88 -9.89 18.51 -40.01
N GLY A 89 -8.57 18.48 -39.82
CA GLY A 89 -7.69 19.64 -40.05
C GLY A 89 -7.68 20.81 -39.03
N SER A 90 -6.64 20.85 -38.18
CA SER A 90 -5.72 21.99 -37.94
C SER A 90 -5.04 21.84 -36.56
N PHE A 91 -3.72 21.64 -36.57
CA PHE A 91 -2.90 21.58 -35.37
C PHE A 91 -2.26 22.95 -35.12
N ILE A 92 -2.86 23.81 -34.29
CA ILE A 92 -2.15 24.84 -33.49
C ILE A 92 -2.96 25.17 -32.22
N GLY A 93 -2.36 24.92 -31.05
CA GLY A 93 -2.46 25.81 -29.88
C GLY A 93 -3.58 25.60 -28.85
N LYS A 94 -3.19 25.03 -27.70
CA LYS A 94 -3.44 25.46 -26.29
C LYS A 94 -3.61 24.23 -25.39
N ALA A 95 -2.60 23.99 -24.56
CA ALA A 95 -2.69 23.06 -23.45
C ALA A 95 -3.63 23.67 -22.39
N GLU A 96 -4.89 23.25 -22.40
CA GLU A 96 -5.80 23.44 -21.28
C GLU A 96 -5.58 22.30 -20.28
N ASN A 97 -5.45 22.66 -19.00
CA ASN A 97 -5.45 21.77 -17.85
C ASN A 97 -6.76 20.96 -17.78
N THR A 98 -6.84 19.87 -18.52
CA THR A 98 -7.88 18.85 -18.32
C THR A 98 -7.30 17.77 -17.42
N ALA A 99 -7.79 17.72 -16.18
CA ALA A 99 -7.55 16.61 -15.27
C ALA A 99 -7.84 15.28 -15.99
N GLU A 100 -6.82 14.42 -16.08
CA GLU A 100 -6.91 13.12 -16.72
C GLU A 100 -8.10 12.32 -16.15
N GLN A 101 -9.02 11.91 -17.03
CA GLN A 101 -10.19 11.13 -16.64
C GLN A 101 -9.78 9.75 -16.14
N VAL A 102 -9.97 9.52 -14.85
CA VAL A 102 -9.61 8.27 -14.18
C VAL A 102 -10.62 7.16 -14.53
N PRO A 103 -10.19 5.92 -14.88
CA PRO A 103 -10.99 4.98 -15.69
C PRO A 103 -12.17 4.27 -15.00
N TYR A 104 -12.44 4.50 -13.72
CA TYR A 104 -13.46 3.78 -12.94
C TYR A 104 -14.69 4.63 -12.58
N ILE A 105 -14.94 5.70 -13.34
CA ILE A 105 -16.13 6.54 -13.20
C ILE A 105 -17.31 5.87 -13.91
N ILE A 106 -18.36 5.54 -13.16
CA ILE A 106 -19.67 5.22 -13.72
C ILE A 106 -20.34 6.56 -14.04
N GLU A 107 -20.64 6.82 -15.31
CA GLU A 107 -21.26 8.07 -15.81
C GLU A 107 -22.60 8.43 -15.15
N ASN A 108 -23.23 7.49 -14.43
CA ASN A 108 -24.46 7.72 -13.68
C ASN A 108 -24.26 8.10 -12.20
N ASP A 109 -23.02 8.08 -11.68
CA ASP A 109 -22.67 8.58 -10.33
C ASP A 109 -22.17 10.04 -10.36
N VAL A 110 -22.34 10.72 -11.50
CA VAL A 110 -21.98 12.12 -11.67
C VAL A 110 -23.03 12.97 -10.96
N VAL A 111 -22.83 13.17 -9.66
CA VAL A 111 -23.13 14.44 -9.01
C VAL A 111 -22.60 15.53 -9.94
N GLU A 112 -23.46 16.40 -10.47
CA GLU A 112 -23.04 17.47 -11.38
C GLU A 112 -21.87 18.24 -10.75
N ALA A 113 -20.90 18.70 -11.54
CA ALA A 113 -19.69 19.37 -11.02
C ALA A 113 -19.98 20.59 -10.11
N LYS A 114 -21.21 21.14 -10.18
CA LYS A 114 -21.71 22.23 -9.34
C LYS A 114 -22.02 21.82 -7.90
N ASP A 115 -22.32 20.55 -7.66
CA ASP A 115 -22.67 20.02 -6.33
C ASP A 115 -21.45 19.45 -5.58
N PHE A 116 -20.26 19.51 -6.21
CA PHE A 116 -19.02 18.99 -5.65
C PHE A 116 -18.38 20.01 -4.71
N ASP A 117 -18.47 19.74 -3.41
CA ASP A 117 -17.82 20.55 -2.38
C ASP A 117 -16.31 20.27 -2.35
N TRP A 118 -15.53 21.18 -2.94
CA TRP A 118 -14.06 21.14 -2.95
C TRP A 118 -13.41 21.54 -1.62
N GLY A 119 -14.18 21.97 -0.63
CA GLY A 119 -13.67 22.26 0.70
C GLY A 119 -14.26 23.52 1.29
N GLU A 120 -14.64 24.51 0.48
CA GLU A 120 -15.31 25.76 0.90
C GLU A 120 -14.73 26.39 2.20
N GLY A 121 -13.42 26.25 2.44
CA GLY A 121 -12.77 26.73 3.67
C GLY A 121 -12.99 25.88 4.94
N ARG A 122 -13.64 24.72 4.84
CA ARG A 122 -13.77 23.73 5.91
C ARG A 122 -12.39 23.33 6.42
N THR A 123 -12.34 23.11 7.72
CA THR A 123 -11.11 22.83 8.43
C THR A 123 -10.91 21.33 8.64
N PHE A 124 -9.67 20.86 8.48
CA PHE A 124 -9.30 19.47 8.76
C PHE A 124 -8.14 19.38 9.75
N TYR A 125 -8.08 18.28 10.49
CA TYR A 125 -7.00 17.94 11.40
C TYR A 125 -6.57 16.49 11.16
N VAL A 126 -5.27 16.20 11.23
CA VAL A 126 -4.73 14.86 10.99
C VAL A 126 -3.97 14.37 12.22
N GLU A 127 -4.37 13.21 12.75
CA GLU A 127 -3.67 12.49 13.80
C GLU A 127 -2.90 11.32 13.20
N VAL A 128 -1.58 11.32 13.37
CA VAL A 128 -0.71 10.28 12.79
C VAL A 128 -0.43 9.18 13.81
N TYR A 129 -0.86 7.97 13.48
CA TYR A 129 -0.65 6.76 14.27
C TYR A 129 0.08 5.71 13.43
N GLY A 130 1.39 5.82 13.34
CA GLY A 130 2.13 4.89 12.49
C GLY A 130 3.62 5.12 12.41
N CYS A 131 4.14 4.88 11.21
CA CYS A 131 5.56 4.96 10.88
C CYS A 131 5.89 6.23 10.10
N GLN A 132 7.15 6.41 9.74
CA GLN A 132 7.65 7.54 8.95
C GLN A 132 6.94 7.65 7.59
N MET A 133 6.53 6.53 7.00
CA MET A 133 5.70 6.57 5.78
C MET A 133 4.32 7.18 6.02
N ASN A 134 3.72 7.01 7.20
CA ASN A 134 2.45 7.66 7.54
C ASN A 134 2.61 9.16 7.79
N VAL A 135 3.79 9.60 8.24
CA VAL A 135 4.13 11.02 8.35
C VAL A 135 4.22 11.64 6.94
N ASN A 136 5.01 11.03 6.05
CA ASN A 136 5.11 11.46 4.64
C ASN A 136 3.74 11.41 3.93
N ASP A 137 2.96 10.33 4.11
CA ASP A 137 1.62 10.21 3.54
C ASP A 137 0.68 11.34 4.04
N THR A 138 0.89 11.83 5.27
CA THR A 138 0.14 12.98 5.81
C THR A 138 0.52 14.29 5.11
N GLU A 139 1.78 14.51 4.77
CA GLU A 139 2.20 15.72 4.05
C GLU A 139 1.64 15.76 2.62
N ILE A 140 1.57 14.59 1.95
CA ILE A 140 0.90 14.42 0.66
C ILE A 140 -0.60 14.71 0.80
N LEU A 141 -1.24 14.14 1.81
CA LEU A 141 -2.67 14.35 2.11
C LEU A 141 -2.99 15.83 2.30
N MET A 142 -2.16 16.54 3.07
CA MET A 142 -2.30 17.96 3.34
C MET A 142 -2.21 18.77 2.05
N ALA A 143 -1.22 18.49 1.19
CA ALA A 143 -1.08 19.14 -0.11
C ALA A 143 -2.33 18.98 -0.99
N ILE A 144 -2.88 17.76 -1.07
CA ILE A 144 -4.09 17.47 -1.85
C ILE A 144 -5.30 18.27 -1.34
N LEU A 145 -5.49 18.29 -0.01
CA LEU A 145 -6.63 18.96 0.61
C LEU A 145 -6.53 20.49 0.52
N GLU A 146 -5.35 21.06 0.72
CA GLU A 146 -5.12 22.50 0.60
C GLU A 146 -5.32 22.98 -0.83
N ASN A 147 -4.79 22.25 -1.82
CA ASN A 147 -5.02 22.55 -3.24
C ASN A 147 -6.50 22.45 -3.63
N SER A 148 -7.28 21.67 -2.89
CA SER A 148 -8.73 21.57 -3.08
C SER A 148 -9.48 22.73 -2.41
N GLY A 149 -8.89 23.45 -1.45
CA GLY A 149 -9.52 24.57 -0.74
C GLY A 149 -9.95 24.28 0.69
N TYR A 150 -9.52 23.15 1.27
CA TYR A 150 -9.64 22.87 2.70
C TYR A 150 -8.54 23.61 3.49
N LYS A 151 -8.80 23.93 4.77
CA LYS A 151 -7.86 24.64 5.65
C LYS A 151 -7.41 23.77 6.81
N ARG A 152 -6.19 23.96 7.30
CA ARG A 152 -5.72 23.26 8.51
C ARG A 152 -6.41 23.82 9.75
N ALA A 153 -6.89 22.94 10.63
CA ALA A 153 -7.29 23.29 11.98
C ALA A 153 -6.08 23.26 12.93
N ILE A 154 -6.10 24.13 13.95
CA ILE A 154 -5.05 24.18 14.99
C ILE A 154 -5.19 23.02 15.98
N SER A 155 -6.40 22.48 16.15
CA SER A 155 -6.67 21.36 17.05
C SER A 155 -7.79 20.47 16.53
N SER A 156 -7.85 19.24 17.04
CA SER A 156 -8.89 18.27 16.70
C SER A 156 -10.30 18.81 16.95
N GLU A 157 -10.52 19.55 18.03
CA GLU A 157 -11.86 20.00 18.46
C GLU A 157 -12.41 21.11 17.57
N LYS A 158 -11.53 21.89 16.93
CA LYS A 158 -11.90 23.01 16.04
C LYS A 158 -12.07 22.58 14.58
N ALA A 159 -11.73 21.33 14.27
CA ALA A 159 -11.79 20.82 12.91
C ALA A 159 -13.22 20.44 12.50
N ASN A 160 -13.59 20.67 11.25
CA ASN A 160 -14.80 20.07 10.69
C ASN A 160 -14.59 18.59 10.35
N ILE A 161 -13.35 18.20 10.06
CA ILE A 161 -12.97 16.87 9.63
C ILE A 161 -11.73 16.41 10.42
N VAL A 162 -11.80 15.24 11.03
CA VAL A 162 -10.67 14.62 11.73
C VAL A 162 -10.23 13.37 10.96
N PHE A 163 -8.99 13.35 10.51
CA PHE A 163 -8.37 12.20 9.86
C PHE A 163 -7.46 11.46 10.83
N LEU A 164 -7.64 10.15 10.93
CA LEU A 164 -6.71 9.26 11.60
C LEU A 164 -5.86 8.58 10.53
N MET A 165 -4.59 8.99 10.41
CA MET A 165 -3.63 8.35 9.50
C MET A 165 -3.01 7.14 10.20
N THR A 166 -3.39 5.94 9.76
CA THR A 166 -3.16 4.71 10.51
C THR A 166 -2.16 3.74 9.86
N CYS A 167 -1.51 2.95 10.71
CA CYS A 167 -0.69 1.81 10.33
C CYS A 167 -1.41 0.49 10.65
N SER A 168 -1.25 -0.54 9.79
CA SER A 168 -1.81 -1.89 10.01
C SER A 168 -0.79 -2.88 10.60
N ILE A 169 0.45 -2.45 10.83
CA ILE A 169 1.57 -3.36 11.14
C ILE A 169 1.64 -3.67 12.64
N ARG A 170 1.18 -2.77 13.53
CA ARG A 170 1.32 -2.90 14.99
C ARG A 170 -0.05 -3.06 15.67
N GLU A 171 -0.20 -4.11 16.48
CA GLU A 171 -1.49 -4.46 17.12
C GLU A 171 -1.93 -3.41 18.16
N LYS A 172 -0.97 -2.93 18.96
CA LYS A 172 -1.19 -1.81 19.89
C LYS A 172 -1.66 -0.53 19.19
N ALA A 173 -1.31 -0.32 17.92
CA ALA A 173 -1.76 0.85 17.18
C ALA A 173 -3.26 0.75 16.84
N GLU A 174 -3.73 -0.44 16.43
CA GLU A 174 -5.15 -0.68 16.12
C GLU A 174 -6.07 -0.42 17.32
N ASN A 175 -5.72 -0.92 18.50
CA ASN A 175 -6.53 -0.71 19.71
C ASN A 175 -6.64 0.78 20.09
N LYS A 176 -5.58 1.56 19.88
CA LYS A 176 -5.60 3.02 20.10
C LYS A 176 -6.55 3.72 19.14
N ILE A 177 -6.61 3.31 17.87
CA ILE A 177 -7.55 3.88 16.89
C ILE A 177 -8.99 3.61 17.30
N TRP A 178 -9.33 2.38 17.70
CA TRP A 178 -10.69 2.07 18.15
C TRP A 178 -11.11 2.86 19.38
N ALA A 179 -10.21 3.06 20.34
CA ALA A 179 -10.46 3.92 21.50
C ALA A 179 -10.71 5.37 21.07
N ARG A 180 -9.84 5.91 20.20
CA ARG A 180 -9.94 7.28 19.70
C ARG A 180 -11.23 7.54 18.91
N LEU A 181 -11.66 6.60 18.07
CA LEU A 181 -12.94 6.68 17.36
C LEU A 181 -14.14 6.78 18.31
N LYS A 182 -14.12 6.03 19.42
CA LYS A 182 -15.18 6.09 20.44
C LYS A 182 -15.18 7.43 21.17
N GLU A 183 -14.00 7.98 21.47
CA GLU A 183 -13.87 9.33 22.06
C GLU A 183 -14.48 10.40 21.16
N ILE A 184 -14.11 10.43 19.88
CA ILE A 184 -14.63 11.42 18.92
C ILE A 184 -16.16 11.28 18.78
N LYS A 185 -16.68 10.06 18.71
CA LYS A 185 -18.14 9.84 18.70
C LYS A 185 -18.83 10.34 19.97
N ALA A 186 -18.21 10.17 21.14
CA ALA A 186 -18.75 10.68 22.39
C ALA A 186 -18.74 12.22 22.43
N MET A 187 -17.68 12.86 21.89
CA MET A 187 -17.60 14.31 21.75
C MET A 187 -18.69 14.85 20.81
N ASN A 188 -18.86 14.23 19.64
CA ASN A 188 -19.91 14.57 18.67
C ASN A 188 -21.33 14.44 19.26
N LYS A 189 -21.59 13.45 20.12
CA LYS A 189 -22.88 13.30 20.80
C LYS A 189 -23.16 14.39 21.85
N LYS A 190 -22.11 14.88 22.54
CA LYS A 190 -22.23 15.91 23.59
C LYS A 190 -22.44 17.30 23.00
N SER A 191 -21.89 17.56 21.81
CA SER A 191 -22.09 18.84 21.13
C SER A 191 -23.48 18.89 20.47
N LYS A 192 -24.48 19.41 21.18
CA LYS A 192 -25.84 19.59 20.65
C LYS A 192 -25.98 20.79 19.69
N ASN A 193 -25.00 21.71 19.68
CA ASN A 193 -25.07 22.98 18.95
C ASN A 193 -23.94 23.19 17.91
N SER A 194 -22.98 22.27 17.76
CA SER A 194 -21.98 22.33 16.68
C SER A 194 -22.22 21.22 15.66
N THR A 195 -21.95 21.50 14.38
CA THR A 195 -21.93 20.48 13.33
C THR A 195 -21.04 19.32 13.75
N SER A 196 -21.57 18.09 13.73
CA SER A 196 -20.82 16.88 14.06
C SER A 196 -19.57 16.78 13.18
N GLN A 197 -18.43 16.49 13.78
CA GLN A 197 -17.18 16.34 13.04
C GLN A 197 -17.26 15.09 12.15
N MET A 198 -16.79 15.22 10.91
CA MET A 198 -16.62 14.07 10.02
C MET A 198 -15.33 13.33 10.38
N VAL A 199 -15.37 12.00 10.42
CA VAL A 199 -14.22 11.17 10.81
C VAL A 199 -13.74 10.33 9.63
N GLY A 200 -12.47 10.51 9.26
CA GLY A 200 -11.82 9.73 8.22
C GLY A 200 -10.75 8.79 8.79
N VAL A 201 -10.73 7.52 8.39
CA VAL A 201 -9.65 6.59 8.70
C VAL A 201 -8.86 6.29 7.43
N LEU A 202 -7.57 6.63 7.45
CA LEU A 202 -6.70 6.60 6.29
C LEU A 202 -5.53 5.64 6.48
N GLY A 203 -4.91 5.20 5.39
CA GLY A 203 -3.65 4.43 5.43
C GLY A 203 -3.85 2.92 5.46
N CYS A 204 -2.87 2.18 5.98
CA CYS A 204 -2.84 0.73 5.79
C CYS A 204 -3.91 -0.03 6.57
N MET A 205 -4.37 0.47 7.72
CA MET A 205 -5.47 -0.14 8.48
C MET A 205 -6.79 -0.02 7.71
N ALA A 206 -6.97 1.08 6.98
CA ALA A 206 -8.13 1.34 6.14
C ALA A 206 -8.34 0.25 5.08
N GLU A 207 -7.26 -0.19 4.40
CA GLU A 207 -7.34 -1.32 3.45
C GLU A 207 -7.74 -2.62 4.15
N ARG A 208 -7.12 -2.91 5.30
CA ARG A 208 -7.28 -4.20 5.96
C ARG A 208 -8.64 -4.37 6.64
N LEU A 209 -9.10 -3.33 7.35
CA LEU A 209 -10.27 -3.38 8.22
C LEU A 209 -11.49 -2.64 7.66
N LYS A 210 -11.53 -2.34 6.36
CA LYS A 210 -12.60 -1.54 5.72
C LYS A 210 -14.02 -1.96 6.13
N ASP A 211 -14.31 -3.26 6.12
CA ASP A 211 -15.67 -3.77 6.39
C ASP A 211 -16.03 -3.54 7.86
N LYS A 212 -15.10 -3.87 8.77
CA LYS A 212 -15.25 -3.59 10.21
C LYS A 212 -15.33 -2.08 10.50
N LEU A 213 -14.62 -1.23 9.76
CA LEU A 213 -14.63 0.23 10.00
C LEU A 213 -15.96 0.87 9.57
N LEU A 214 -16.56 0.37 8.49
CA LEU A 214 -17.82 0.88 7.96
C LEU A 214 -19.05 0.31 8.68
N ASP A 215 -19.00 -0.94 9.11
CA ASP A 215 -20.14 -1.62 9.74
C ASP A 215 -20.25 -1.30 11.24
N ASN A 216 -19.13 -1.01 11.90
CA ASN A 216 -19.08 -0.88 13.36
C ASN A 216 -19.60 0.49 13.82
N GLU A 217 -20.87 0.49 14.22
CA GLU A 217 -21.60 1.59 14.83
C GLU A 217 -21.51 2.96 14.12
N LYS A 218 -21.26 2.98 12.80
CA LYS A 218 -21.04 4.22 12.01
C LYS A 218 -20.01 5.16 12.65
N LEU A 219 -18.92 4.57 13.19
CA LEU A 219 -17.84 5.32 13.82
C LEU A 219 -17.00 6.12 12.81
N VAL A 220 -17.04 5.73 11.53
CA VAL A 220 -16.19 6.28 10.48
C VAL A 220 -17.04 6.69 9.29
N ASP A 221 -16.70 7.85 8.73
CA ASP A 221 -17.43 8.42 7.62
C ASP A 221 -16.75 8.21 6.27
N VAL A 222 -15.42 8.28 6.27
CA VAL A 222 -14.58 8.08 5.09
C VAL A 222 -13.46 7.10 5.40
N VAL A 223 -13.25 6.12 4.53
CA VAL A 223 -12.14 5.15 4.62
C VAL A 223 -11.29 5.27 3.35
N CYS A 224 -10.00 5.58 3.49
CA CYS A 224 -9.12 5.77 2.33
C CYS A 224 -7.83 4.95 2.45
N GLY A 225 -7.57 4.10 1.46
CA GLY A 225 -6.34 3.33 1.36
C GLY A 225 -5.13 4.21 1.00
N PRO A 226 -3.91 3.67 1.14
CA PRO A 226 -2.68 4.43 0.93
C PRO A 226 -2.44 4.88 -0.52
N ASP A 227 -3.09 4.26 -1.50
CA ASP A 227 -2.94 4.61 -2.93
C ASP A 227 -4.15 5.40 -3.47
N ALA A 228 -5.00 5.94 -2.58
CA ALA A 228 -6.27 6.56 -2.95
C ALA A 228 -6.42 8.01 -2.45
N TYR A 229 -5.37 8.66 -1.94
CA TYR A 229 -5.48 9.99 -1.34
C TYR A 229 -5.97 11.08 -2.30
N ARG A 230 -5.68 10.98 -3.61
CA ARG A 230 -6.24 11.88 -4.63
C ARG A 230 -7.77 11.85 -4.69
N SER A 231 -8.38 10.73 -4.30
CA SER A 231 -9.84 10.62 -4.26
C SER A 231 -10.48 11.26 -3.03
N LEU A 232 -9.69 11.71 -2.05
CA LEU A 232 -10.23 12.18 -0.77
C LEU A 232 -11.18 13.38 -0.90
N PRO A 233 -10.88 14.43 -1.70
CA PRO A 233 -11.83 15.54 -1.90
C PRO A 233 -13.20 15.01 -2.37
N ARG A 234 -13.20 14.09 -3.33
CA ARG A 234 -14.41 13.42 -3.83
C ARG A 234 -15.13 12.60 -2.78
N LEU A 235 -14.42 11.81 -1.99
CA LEU A 235 -15.03 10.98 -0.95
C LEU A 235 -15.73 11.84 0.10
N LEU A 236 -15.16 13.00 0.44
CA LEU A 236 -15.75 13.95 1.36
C LEU A 236 -17.03 14.58 0.79
N SER A 237 -17.03 14.97 -0.49
CA SER A 237 -18.22 15.51 -1.17
C SER A 237 -19.32 14.44 -1.27
N LEU A 238 -18.98 13.22 -1.68
CA LEU A 238 -19.92 12.09 -1.76
C LEU A 238 -20.53 11.76 -0.40
N ARG A 239 -19.73 11.77 0.66
CA ARG A 239 -20.23 11.56 2.03
C ARG A 239 -21.24 12.64 2.41
N LYS A 240 -20.96 13.91 2.11
CA LYS A 240 -21.86 15.03 2.41
C LYS A 240 -23.22 14.86 1.71
N LEU A 241 -23.20 14.48 0.44
CA LEU A 241 -24.41 14.35 -0.39
C LEU A 241 -25.25 13.12 -0.03
N THR A 242 -24.60 11.97 0.18
CA THR A 242 -25.29 10.69 0.40
C THR A 242 -25.59 10.44 1.88
N ASN A 243 -24.84 11.08 2.79
CA ASN A 243 -24.83 10.81 4.22
C ASN A 243 -24.58 9.31 4.56
N GLN A 244 -23.85 8.61 3.70
CA GLN A 244 -23.46 7.20 3.85
C GLN A 244 -21.95 7.06 4.00
N GLY A 245 -21.48 6.00 4.67
CA GLY A 245 -20.05 5.70 4.74
C GLY A 245 -19.48 5.46 3.33
N VAL A 246 -18.38 6.13 3.00
CA VAL A 246 -17.72 6.01 1.69
C VAL A 246 -16.30 5.48 1.88
N ALA A 247 -15.90 4.51 1.07
CA ALA A 247 -14.55 3.95 1.13
C ALA A 247 -13.92 3.82 -0.25
N ASN A 248 -12.65 4.24 -0.38
CA ASN A 248 -11.80 3.88 -1.50
C ASN A 248 -10.51 3.23 -0.99
N VAL A 249 -10.37 1.94 -1.25
CA VAL A 249 -9.18 1.16 -0.86
C VAL A 249 -8.57 0.44 -2.05
N ILE A 250 -8.81 0.97 -3.26
CA ILE A 250 -8.21 0.47 -4.49
C ILE A 250 -6.70 0.64 -4.39
N LEU A 251 -5.98 -0.45 -4.68
CA LEU A 251 -4.53 -0.40 -4.85
C LEU A 251 -4.26 -0.13 -6.34
N SER A 252 -3.60 0.98 -6.62
CA SER A 252 -3.24 1.39 -7.98
C SER A 252 -1.95 0.68 -8.43
N ALA A 253 -1.82 0.46 -9.74
CA ALA A 253 -0.64 -0.19 -10.34
C ALA A 253 0.52 0.80 -10.57
N ASP A 254 0.25 2.10 -10.51
CA ASP A 254 1.08 3.19 -11.03
C ASP A 254 1.28 4.34 -10.02
N GLU A 255 0.42 4.46 -9.01
CA GLU A 255 0.45 5.58 -8.06
C GLU A 255 1.73 5.63 -7.22
N THR A 256 2.37 6.79 -7.26
CA THR A 256 3.58 7.15 -6.51
C THR A 256 3.54 8.56 -5.92
N TYR A 257 2.54 9.39 -6.29
CA TYR A 257 2.43 10.81 -5.93
C TYR A 257 3.64 11.67 -6.33
N ALA A 258 4.33 11.30 -7.42
CA ALA A 258 5.56 11.96 -7.89
C ALA A 258 5.41 13.45 -8.26
N ASP A 259 4.20 13.85 -8.63
CA ASP A 259 3.78 15.18 -9.07
C ASP A 259 3.28 16.07 -7.91
N ILE A 260 3.18 15.52 -6.69
CA ILE A 260 2.70 16.26 -5.52
C ILE A 260 3.88 16.76 -4.72
N SER A 261 4.04 18.07 -4.63
CA SER A 261 4.97 18.70 -3.67
C SER A 261 4.35 18.65 -2.27
N PRO A 262 4.91 17.87 -1.32
CA PRO A 262 4.34 17.71 0.01
C PRO A 262 4.41 19.04 0.81
N VAL A 263 3.38 19.32 1.59
CA VAL A 263 3.37 20.49 2.50
C VAL A 263 3.80 20.03 3.89
N ARG A 264 4.90 20.59 4.38
CA ARG A 264 5.53 20.18 5.65
C ARG A 264 4.59 20.35 6.84
N ILE A 265 4.71 19.44 7.81
CA ILE A 265 4.00 19.54 9.10
C ILE A 265 4.65 20.60 9.98
N ASP A 266 5.99 20.60 10.05
CA ASP A 266 6.78 21.52 10.86
C ASP A 266 7.83 22.22 9.98
N PRO A 267 7.68 23.54 9.72
CA PRO A 267 8.64 24.31 8.92
C PRO A 267 10.05 24.40 9.51
N SER A 268 10.22 24.13 10.81
CA SER A 268 11.51 24.25 11.52
C SER A 268 12.38 22.99 11.41
N GLN A 269 11.86 21.90 10.82
CA GLN A 269 12.59 20.65 10.70
C GLN A 269 13.79 20.77 9.77
N ILE A 270 14.95 20.35 10.26
CA ILE A 270 16.20 20.28 9.51
C ILE A 270 16.33 19.01 8.66
N GLY A 271 15.50 18.00 8.94
CA GLY A 271 15.52 16.69 8.30
C GLY A 271 14.16 16.30 7.74
N VAL A 272 14.14 15.74 6.53
CA VAL A 272 12.91 15.37 5.81
C VAL A 272 12.95 13.90 5.41
N HIS A 273 11.79 13.28 5.43
CA HIS A 273 11.58 11.92 4.92
C HIS A 273 11.01 12.00 3.50
N LEU A 274 11.72 11.42 2.53
CA LEU A 274 11.35 11.51 1.12
C LEU A 274 10.94 10.14 0.58
N SER A 275 9.66 9.97 0.26
CA SER A 275 9.17 8.72 -0.35
C SER A 275 9.66 8.57 -1.80
N ILE A 276 10.51 7.58 -2.06
CA ILE A 276 11.04 7.28 -3.41
C ILE A 276 10.32 6.10 -4.08
N MET A 277 9.58 5.30 -3.32
CA MET A 277 8.84 4.16 -3.84
C MET A 277 7.71 3.73 -2.91
N ARG A 278 6.74 3.00 -3.45
CA ARG A 278 5.62 2.39 -2.70
C ARG A 278 5.50 0.91 -3.03
N GLY A 279 5.01 0.13 -2.06
CA GLY A 279 4.75 -1.30 -2.22
C GLY A 279 5.97 -2.20 -1.93
N CYS A 280 5.75 -3.51 -1.92
CA CYS A 280 6.79 -4.50 -1.61
C CYS A 280 6.49 -5.83 -2.31
N ASN A 281 7.48 -6.40 -3.01
CA ASN A 281 7.35 -7.67 -3.74
C ASN A 281 7.94 -8.86 -2.97
N ASN A 282 8.64 -8.63 -1.85
CA ASN A 282 9.35 -9.67 -1.10
C ASN A 282 8.46 -10.82 -0.61
N MET A 283 7.16 -10.57 -0.39
CA MET A 283 6.18 -11.60 -0.01
C MET A 283 6.64 -12.48 1.18
N CYS A 284 7.34 -11.87 2.14
CA CYS A 284 7.75 -12.51 3.39
C CYS A 284 6.53 -13.12 4.08
N SER A 285 6.69 -14.29 4.70
CA SER A 285 5.52 -15.08 5.12
C SER A 285 4.67 -14.39 6.20
N PHE A 286 5.28 -13.53 7.01
CA PHE A 286 4.64 -12.75 8.08
C PHE A 286 4.16 -11.36 7.66
N CYS A 287 4.57 -10.86 6.50
CA CYS A 287 4.40 -9.45 6.15
C CYS A 287 3.07 -9.17 5.44
N VAL A 288 2.32 -8.18 5.92
CA VAL A 288 1.03 -7.76 5.31
C VAL A 288 1.18 -6.67 4.25
N VAL A 289 2.37 -6.06 4.15
CA VAL A 289 2.63 -4.90 3.27
C VAL A 289 2.22 -5.13 1.81
N PRO A 290 2.55 -6.27 1.16
CA PRO A 290 2.17 -6.49 -0.24
C PRO A 290 0.66 -6.43 -0.48
N PHE A 291 -0.15 -6.75 0.53
CA PHE A 291 -1.61 -6.72 0.44
C PHE A 291 -2.22 -5.38 0.79
N THR A 292 -1.49 -4.51 1.50
CA THR A 292 -1.98 -3.21 1.98
C THR A 292 -1.43 -2.02 1.20
N ARG A 293 -0.29 -2.18 0.51
CA ARG A 293 0.35 -1.16 -0.34
C ARG A 293 0.63 -1.64 -1.77
N GLY A 294 0.29 -2.88 -2.11
CA GLY A 294 0.45 -3.42 -3.46
C GLY A 294 1.90 -3.74 -3.85
N THR A 295 2.11 -3.91 -5.16
CA THR A 295 3.40 -4.24 -5.79
C THR A 295 4.35 -3.05 -5.79
N GLU A 296 5.65 -3.31 -5.91
CA GLU A 296 6.66 -2.23 -5.91
C GLU A 296 6.55 -1.32 -7.14
N ARG A 297 6.48 -0.02 -6.85
CA ARG A 297 6.43 1.10 -7.80
C ARG A 297 7.47 2.13 -7.36
N SER A 298 8.41 2.42 -8.24
CA SER A 298 9.43 3.43 -8.02
C SER A 298 9.01 4.74 -8.64
N ARG A 299 9.29 5.84 -7.95
CA ARG A 299 9.17 7.19 -8.49
C ARG A 299 10.32 7.46 -9.47
N PRO A 300 10.14 8.25 -10.54
CA PRO A 300 11.22 8.63 -11.44
C PRO A 300 12.40 9.30 -10.71
N ILE A 301 13.64 8.97 -11.08
CA ILE A 301 14.86 9.54 -10.47
C ILE A 301 14.86 11.05 -10.59
N ASP A 302 14.50 11.58 -11.76
CA ASP A 302 14.57 13.01 -12.07
C ASP A 302 13.67 13.79 -11.10
N SER A 303 12.45 13.30 -10.89
CA SER A 303 11.52 13.84 -9.90
C SER A 303 12.08 13.82 -8.47
N ILE A 304 12.80 12.76 -8.08
CA ILE A 304 13.42 12.66 -6.75
C ILE A 304 14.58 13.66 -6.62
N VAL A 305 15.44 13.75 -7.63
CA VAL A 305 16.59 14.67 -7.67
C VAL A 305 16.13 16.12 -7.64
N ASP A 306 15.08 16.47 -8.38
CA ASP A 306 14.47 17.81 -8.38
C ASP A 306 13.90 18.19 -7.02
N GLU A 307 13.24 17.24 -6.34
CA GLU A 307 12.73 17.46 -4.99
C GLU A 307 13.88 17.65 -3.99
N VAL A 308 14.92 16.81 -4.02
CA VAL A 308 16.10 16.98 -3.16
C VAL A 308 16.79 18.33 -3.42
N THR A 309 16.89 18.74 -4.68
CA THR A 309 17.44 20.04 -5.08
C THR A 309 16.62 21.19 -4.48
N THR A 310 15.29 21.07 -4.51
CA THR A 310 14.39 22.04 -3.89
C THR A 310 14.54 22.06 -2.37
N LEU A 311 14.63 20.89 -1.73
CA LEU A 311 14.83 20.76 -0.29
C LEU A 311 16.16 21.40 0.14
N SER A 312 17.25 21.17 -0.58
CA SER A 312 18.55 21.81 -0.32
C SER A 312 18.45 23.34 -0.37
N LYS A 313 17.82 23.89 -1.43
CA LYS A 313 17.62 25.35 -1.59
C LYS A 313 16.80 25.97 -0.46
N THR A 314 15.86 25.21 0.13
CA THR A 314 15.06 25.67 1.28
C THR A 314 15.78 25.55 2.63
N GLY A 315 17.03 25.08 2.66
CA GLY A 315 17.86 24.98 3.87
C GLY A 315 17.74 23.66 4.64
N ILE A 316 17.14 22.62 4.05
CA ILE A 316 17.15 21.28 4.63
C ILE A 316 18.57 20.71 4.63
N ARG A 317 18.97 20.07 5.72
CA ARG A 317 20.32 19.53 5.92
C ARG A 317 20.36 18.00 6.00
N GLU A 318 19.22 17.34 6.16
CA GLU A 318 19.15 15.88 6.18
C GLU A 318 17.95 15.38 5.33
N VAL A 319 18.19 14.39 4.48
CA VAL A 319 17.13 13.68 3.74
C VAL A 319 17.23 12.19 4.00
N THR A 320 16.12 11.59 4.43
CA THR A 320 15.97 10.14 4.59
C THR A 320 15.07 9.58 3.49
N LEU A 321 15.65 8.84 2.55
CA LEU A 321 14.92 8.14 1.50
C LEU A 321 14.07 7.02 2.09
N LEU A 322 12.77 7.02 1.78
CA LEU A 322 11.78 6.10 2.30
C LEU A 322 11.20 5.20 1.20
N GLY A 323 10.99 3.95 1.58
CA GLY A 323 10.22 2.95 0.84
C GLY A 323 9.90 1.78 1.76
N GLN A 324 9.05 0.85 1.32
CA GLN A 324 8.87 -0.42 2.06
C GLN A 324 9.97 -1.45 1.78
N ASN A 325 10.70 -1.28 0.68
CA ASN A 325 11.89 -2.05 0.33
C ASN A 325 12.86 -1.13 -0.44
N VAL A 326 13.44 -0.14 0.25
CA VAL A 326 14.04 1.05 -0.39
C VAL A 326 15.13 0.71 -1.41
N ASN A 327 15.94 -0.32 -1.15
CA ASN A 327 17.05 -0.71 -2.00
C ASN A 327 16.67 -1.66 -3.14
N SER A 328 15.39 -2.09 -3.24
CA SER A 328 14.88 -2.70 -4.48
C SER A 328 14.38 -1.67 -5.50
N TYR A 329 14.54 -0.37 -5.19
CA TYR A 329 14.20 0.73 -6.09
C TYR A 329 14.73 0.47 -7.51
N ARG A 330 13.82 0.64 -8.47
CA ARG A 330 14.10 0.47 -9.89
C ARG A 330 13.21 1.37 -10.72
N ASP A 331 13.82 2.40 -11.28
CA ASP A 331 13.17 3.34 -12.17
C ASP A 331 13.26 2.85 -13.62
N THR A 332 12.10 2.65 -14.25
CA THR A 332 11.96 2.25 -15.65
C THR A 332 11.47 3.38 -16.55
N SER A 333 11.33 4.61 -16.02
CA SER A 333 10.99 5.78 -16.83
C SER A 333 12.13 6.17 -17.76
N ASP A 334 11.78 6.86 -18.84
CA ASP A 334 12.76 7.60 -19.66
C ASP A 334 13.27 8.79 -18.85
N SER A 335 14.53 9.17 -19.05
CA SER A 335 15.15 10.26 -18.30
C SER A 335 16.18 10.97 -19.14
N ASP A 336 16.27 12.27 -18.88
CA ASP A 336 17.25 13.15 -19.49
C ASP A 336 18.64 13.02 -18.83
N ILE A 337 18.72 12.36 -17.68
CA ILE A 337 19.96 12.10 -16.96
C ILE A 337 20.65 10.88 -17.57
N SER A 338 21.76 11.12 -18.28
CA SER A 338 22.61 10.04 -18.79
C SER A 338 23.31 9.33 -17.63
N VAL A 339 22.70 8.27 -17.11
CA VAL A 339 23.31 7.39 -16.11
C VAL A 339 23.96 6.22 -16.82
N SER A 340 25.21 5.91 -16.50
CA SER A 340 25.81 4.61 -16.87
C SER A 340 24.91 3.53 -16.28
N LEU A 341 24.15 2.81 -17.11
CA LEU A 341 23.34 1.67 -16.69
C LEU A 341 24.25 0.75 -15.86
N GLY A 342 24.05 0.71 -14.54
CA GLY A 342 24.82 -0.15 -13.68
C GLY A 342 24.63 -1.59 -14.13
N THR A 343 25.71 -2.18 -14.63
CA THR A 343 25.80 -3.61 -14.88
C THR A 343 25.55 -4.36 -13.58
N GLY A 344 24.68 -5.36 -13.63
CA GLY A 344 24.58 -6.35 -12.56
C GLY A 344 23.18 -6.44 -11.98
N ASN A 345 22.35 -7.35 -12.51
CA ASN A 345 21.09 -7.81 -11.88
C ASN A 345 21.34 -8.65 -10.61
N GLU A 346 22.41 -8.30 -9.90
CA GLU A 346 23.00 -9.06 -8.83
C GLU A 346 22.26 -8.79 -7.53
N LEU A 347 22.19 -9.85 -6.74
CA LEU A 347 21.80 -9.80 -5.35
C LEU A 347 23.08 -9.89 -4.53
N SER A 348 22.98 -9.65 -3.24
CA SER A 348 24.01 -10.04 -2.28
C SER A 348 24.34 -11.54 -2.45
N ARG A 349 25.61 -11.92 -2.26
CA ARG A 349 26.08 -13.30 -2.46
C ARG A 349 25.36 -14.28 -1.51
N GLY A 350 24.90 -15.40 -2.05
CA GLY A 350 24.12 -16.39 -1.29
C GLY A 350 22.64 -16.03 -1.09
N PHE A 351 22.17 -14.89 -1.62
CA PHE A 351 20.76 -14.49 -1.54
C PHE A 351 19.98 -14.87 -2.79
N SER A 352 18.70 -15.18 -2.58
CA SER A 352 17.72 -15.49 -3.63
C SER A 352 16.45 -14.65 -3.44
N THR A 353 15.59 -14.64 -4.46
CA THR A 353 14.30 -13.94 -4.41
C THR A 353 13.19 -14.86 -4.92
N ILE A 354 12.00 -14.76 -4.32
CA ILE A 354 10.84 -15.59 -4.68
C ILE A 354 9.99 -15.00 -5.82
N TYR A 355 10.28 -13.76 -6.22
CA TYR A 355 9.57 -13.08 -7.31
C TYR A 355 10.49 -12.81 -8.48
N LYS A 356 9.93 -12.74 -9.69
CA LYS A 356 10.67 -12.38 -10.91
C LYS A 356 11.08 -10.92 -10.83
N ARG A 357 12.39 -10.64 -10.93
CA ARG A 357 12.92 -9.28 -10.97
C ARG A 357 12.53 -8.62 -12.29
N LYS A 358 12.30 -7.30 -12.24
CA LYS A 358 12.18 -6.47 -13.44
C LYS A 358 13.56 -6.37 -14.10
N GLU A 359 13.60 -6.41 -15.42
CA GLU A 359 14.81 -6.22 -16.22
C GLU A 359 14.97 -4.75 -16.59
N GLY A 360 16.23 -4.30 -16.74
CA GLY A 360 16.53 -2.90 -17.06
C GLY A 360 16.20 -1.90 -15.95
N GLY A 361 16.23 -0.61 -16.29
CA GLY A 361 15.97 0.48 -15.36
C GLY A 361 17.15 0.85 -14.45
N ARG A 362 17.10 2.07 -13.92
CA ARG A 362 18.10 2.66 -13.01
C ARG A 362 17.82 2.22 -11.58
N ARG A 363 18.84 1.88 -10.78
CA ARG A 363 18.67 1.23 -9.48
C ARG A 363 18.92 2.19 -8.33
N PHE A 364 18.78 1.64 -7.12
CA PHE A 364 19.03 2.38 -5.90
C PHE A 364 20.48 2.88 -5.76
N SER A 365 21.46 2.10 -6.25
CA SER A 365 22.88 2.50 -6.24
C SER A 365 23.13 3.78 -7.03
N GLU A 366 22.49 3.91 -8.19
CA GLU A 366 22.58 5.10 -9.04
C GLU A 366 21.79 6.26 -8.43
N LEU A 367 20.58 6.00 -7.92
CA LEU A 367 19.77 7.03 -7.27
C LEU A 367 20.49 7.63 -6.06
N ILE A 368 21.01 6.81 -5.15
CA ILE A 368 21.62 7.32 -3.92
C ILE A 368 22.90 8.11 -4.21
N ASP A 369 23.67 7.71 -5.23
CA ASP A 369 24.85 8.44 -5.68
C ASP A 369 24.45 9.79 -6.30
N LEU A 370 23.40 9.84 -7.14
CA LEU A 370 22.88 11.09 -7.70
C LEU A 370 22.36 12.04 -6.62
N VAL A 371 21.56 11.52 -5.68
CA VAL A 371 21.03 12.29 -4.54
C VAL A 371 22.16 12.86 -3.68
N ALA A 372 23.20 12.07 -3.41
CA ALA A 372 24.35 12.52 -2.64
C ALA A 372 25.15 13.65 -3.32
N ARG A 373 25.16 13.69 -4.65
CA ARG A 373 25.84 14.73 -5.44
C ARG A 373 25.08 16.05 -5.52
N VAL A 374 23.78 16.08 -5.21
CA VAL A 374 22.96 17.31 -5.26
C VAL A 374 23.52 18.36 -4.31
N ASP A 375 23.86 17.95 -3.08
CA ASP A 375 24.41 18.83 -2.05
C ASP A 375 25.36 18.02 -1.14
N PRO A 376 26.69 18.18 -1.29
CA PRO A 376 27.68 17.49 -0.45
C PRO A 376 27.57 17.79 1.04
N GLU A 377 26.94 18.89 1.44
CA GLU A 377 26.74 19.27 2.84
C GLU A 377 25.42 18.71 3.42
N MET A 378 24.56 18.12 2.57
CA MET A 378 23.32 17.49 2.99
C MET A 378 23.55 16.02 3.36
N ARG A 379 23.15 15.65 4.57
CA ARG A 379 23.22 14.27 5.05
C ARG A 379 22.15 13.40 4.39
N ILE A 380 22.56 12.31 3.75
CA ILE A 380 21.65 11.36 3.10
C ILE A 380 21.55 10.08 3.91
N LYS A 381 20.32 9.63 4.16
CA LYS A 381 19.97 8.39 4.87
C LYS A 381 18.95 7.61 4.05
N PHE A 382 18.80 6.33 4.36
CA PHE A 382 17.71 5.52 3.85
C PHE A 382 17.30 4.49 4.90
N THR A 383 16.07 3.98 4.81
CA THR A 383 15.56 2.99 5.77
C THR A 383 14.66 1.95 5.10
N SER A 384 14.37 0.86 5.81
CA SER A 384 13.67 -0.32 5.30
C SER A 384 14.34 -1.00 4.08
N PRO A 385 15.68 -1.17 4.04
CA PRO A 385 16.30 -1.99 3.02
C PRO A 385 16.10 -3.49 3.30
N HIS A 386 16.22 -4.32 2.25
CA HIS A 386 16.29 -5.76 2.36
C HIS A 386 17.75 -6.24 2.19
N PRO A 387 18.26 -7.17 3.04
CA PRO A 387 19.65 -7.64 2.97
C PRO A 387 20.10 -8.16 1.59
N LYS A 388 19.19 -8.79 0.84
CA LYS A 388 19.47 -9.28 -0.53
C LYS A 388 19.81 -8.20 -1.56
N ASP A 389 19.39 -6.96 -1.33
CA ASP A 389 19.51 -5.86 -2.28
C ASP A 389 20.69 -4.93 -1.88
N PHE A 390 21.78 -5.51 -1.37
CA PHE A 390 23.06 -4.84 -1.06
C PHE A 390 24.19 -5.36 -1.97
N PRO A 391 24.13 -5.10 -3.29
CA PRO A 391 25.25 -5.41 -4.17
C PRO A 391 26.46 -4.53 -3.84
N ASP A 392 27.66 -4.97 -4.23
CA ASP A 392 28.91 -4.23 -4.01
C ASP A 392 28.83 -2.79 -4.54
N ALA A 393 28.14 -2.56 -5.66
CA ALA A 393 27.92 -1.22 -6.23
C ALA A 393 27.26 -0.25 -5.22
N LEU A 394 26.28 -0.72 -4.43
CA LEU A 394 25.66 0.10 -3.39
C LEU A 394 26.63 0.37 -2.23
N LEU A 395 27.44 -0.63 -1.85
CA LEU A 395 28.43 -0.47 -0.79
C LEU A 395 29.51 0.54 -1.18
N PHE A 396 29.99 0.50 -2.42
CA PHE A 396 30.93 1.49 -2.95
C PHE A 396 30.28 2.87 -3.10
N ALA A 397 29.01 2.97 -3.48
CA ALA A 397 28.30 4.26 -3.50
C ALA A 397 28.26 4.90 -2.10
N ILE A 398 27.95 4.12 -1.05
CA ILE A 398 27.98 4.59 0.35
C ILE A 398 29.41 4.98 0.77
N LYS A 399 30.42 4.18 0.39
CA LYS A 399 31.83 4.45 0.72
C LYS A 399 32.33 5.75 0.10
N ASN A 400 32.01 5.98 -1.17
CA ASN A 400 32.57 7.06 -1.98
C ASN A 400 31.92 8.42 -1.68
N ASN A 401 30.72 8.44 -1.11
CA ASN A 401 29.99 9.67 -0.79
C ASN A 401 29.97 9.89 0.74
N PRO A 402 30.77 10.84 1.29
CA PRO A 402 30.93 11.02 2.73
C PRO A 402 29.67 11.52 3.44
N ASN A 403 28.77 12.16 2.69
CA ASN A 403 27.49 12.66 3.19
C ASN A 403 26.39 11.58 3.28
N ILE A 404 26.63 10.37 2.74
CA ILE A 404 25.75 9.21 2.99
C ILE A 404 26.08 8.63 4.37
N ALA A 405 25.06 8.49 5.22
CA ALA A 405 25.24 7.97 6.57
C ALA A 405 25.72 6.51 6.57
N ARG A 406 26.81 6.24 7.29
CA ARG A 406 27.35 4.88 7.54
C ARG A 406 26.58 4.09 8.61
N ASN A 407 25.28 4.32 8.70
CA ASN A 407 24.36 3.55 9.53
C ASN A 407 23.49 2.69 8.62
N ILE A 408 23.83 1.41 8.50
CA ILE A 408 23.13 0.48 7.63
C ILE A 408 22.11 -0.29 8.46
N HIS A 409 20.83 -0.05 8.16
CA HIS A 409 19.77 -0.94 8.61
C HIS A 409 19.83 -2.24 7.82
N LEU A 410 19.94 -3.38 8.49
CA LEU A 410 20.09 -4.70 7.88
C LEU A 410 19.16 -5.72 8.56
N PRO A 411 17.85 -5.71 8.25
CA PRO A 411 16.85 -6.52 8.95
C PRO A 411 17.09 -8.03 8.81
N ALA A 412 17.62 -8.65 9.88
CA ALA A 412 17.88 -10.10 9.91
C ALA A 412 16.58 -10.91 10.03
N GLN A 413 15.63 -10.41 10.83
CA GLN A 413 14.39 -11.07 11.26
C GLN A 413 14.60 -12.26 12.21
N SER A 414 15.56 -13.14 11.94
CA SER A 414 15.95 -14.26 12.81
C SER A 414 17.43 -14.63 12.57
N GLY A 415 18.08 -15.26 13.55
CA GLY A 415 19.40 -15.88 13.35
C GLY A 415 19.37 -17.33 12.92
N SER A 416 18.18 -17.95 12.83
CA SER A 416 18.05 -19.36 12.46
C SER A 416 17.71 -19.54 10.97
N SER A 417 18.53 -20.28 10.23
CA SER A 417 18.32 -20.56 8.81
C SER A 417 16.97 -21.25 8.53
N SER A 418 16.53 -22.18 9.39
CA SER A 418 15.23 -22.85 9.27
C SER A 418 14.05 -21.91 9.54
N VAL A 419 14.18 -20.97 10.48
CA VAL A 419 13.17 -19.91 10.70
C VAL A 419 13.15 -18.96 9.51
N LEU A 420 14.31 -18.53 8.99
CA LEU A 420 14.44 -17.66 7.82
C LEU A 420 13.80 -18.27 6.56
N GLU A 421 13.92 -19.58 6.37
CA GLU A 421 13.25 -20.32 5.31
C GLU A 421 11.72 -20.27 5.46
N ARG A 422 11.18 -20.56 6.65
CA ARG A 422 9.74 -20.43 6.94
C ARG A 422 9.25 -18.98 6.82
N MET A 423 10.12 -18.01 7.09
CA MET A 423 9.88 -16.58 6.88
C MET A 423 9.94 -16.17 5.40
N ARG A 424 10.41 -17.05 4.51
CA ARG A 424 10.63 -16.82 3.07
C ARG A 424 11.61 -15.69 2.78
N ARG A 425 12.72 -15.67 3.51
CA ARG A 425 13.74 -14.60 3.41
C ARG A 425 14.68 -14.78 2.22
N GLY A 426 14.89 -16.02 1.77
CA GLY A 426 15.72 -16.34 0.62
C GLY A 426 17.22 -16.27 0.91
N TYR A 427 17.63 -16.40 2.17
CA TYR A 427 19.03 -16.44 2.61
C TYR A 427 19.17 -17.23 3.91
N THR A 428 20.40 -17.64 4.22
CA THR A 428 20.77 -18.38 5.44
C THR A 428 21.54 -17.48 6.42
N TYR A 429 21.79 -17.98 7.63
CA TYR A 429 22.67 -17.34 8.61
C TYR A 429 24.06 -17.06 8.03
N GLU A 430 24.65 -18.02 7.32
CA GLU A 430 26.00 -17.93 6.76
C GLU A 430 26.08 -16.85 5.69
N SER A 431 25.09 -16.80 4.79
CA SER A 431 25.03 -15.77 3.73
C SER A 431 24.82 -14.37 4.34
N TYR A 432 24.04 -14.27 5.42
CA TYR A 432 23.86 -13.02 6.14
C TYR A 432 25.16 -12.56 6.82
N MET A 433 25.89 -13.47 7.46
CA MET A 433 27.19 -13.16 8.09
C MET A 433 28.25 -12.78 7.05
N GLU A 434 28.31 -13.45 5.90
CA GLU A 434 29.17 -13.06 4.78
C GLU A 434 28.91 -11.60 4.37
N LEU A 435 27.64 -11.22 4.20
CA LEU A 435 27.26 -9.86 3.88
C LEU A 435 27.70 -8.87 4.96
N VAL A 436 27.49 -9.19 6.25
CA VAL A 436 27.95 -8.33 7.37
C VAL A 436 29.45 -8.10 7.32
N TYR A 437 30.26 -9.15 7.10
CA TYR A 437 31.71 -9.02 6.99
C TYR A 437 32.11 -8.19 5.78
N ARG A 438 31.48 -8.41 4.63
CA ARG A 438 31.77 -7.65 3.41
C ARG A 438 31.44 -6.17 3.55
N ILE A 439 30.33 -5.83 4.20
CA ILE A 439 29.98 -4.44 4.48
C ILE A 439 31.05 -3.78 5.37
N ARG A 440 31.51 -4.46 6.44
CA ARG A 440 32.58 -3.96 7.32
C ARG A 440 33.91 -3.77 6.59
N GLU A 441 34.23 -4.67 5.67
CA GLU A 441 35.45 -4.59 4.84
C GLU A 441 35.43 -3.36 3.92
N ILE A 442 34.29 -3.11 3.26
CA ILE A 442 34.17 -2.02 2.27
C ILE A 442 33.95 -0.66 2.96
N ILE A 443 33.16 -0.63 4.03
CA ILE A 443 32.76 0.58 4.76
C ILE A 443 33.28 0.47 6.21
N PRO A 444 34.50 0.99 6.47
CA PRO A 444 35.03 1.08 7.82
C PRO A 444 34.10 1.91 8.73
N ASP A 445 34.07 1.55 10.00
CA ASP A 445 33.27 2.21 11.05
C ASP A 445 31.75 2.21 10.80
N VAL A 446 31.27 1.28 9.97
CA VAL A 446 29.84 1.08 9.75
C VAL A 446 29.14 0.66 11.03
N THR A 447 28.01 1.31 11.30
CA THR A 447 27.08 0.91 12.36
C THR A 447 25.92 0.13 11.76
N PHE A 448 25.47 -0.90 12.48
CA PHE A 448 24.37 -1.73 12.03
C PHE A 448 23.14 -1.55 12.90
N SER A 449 21.99 -1.43 12.25
CA SER A 449 20.70 -1.62 12.91
C SER A 449 19.96 -2.83 12.34
N THR A 450 19.06 -3.44 13.11
CA THR A 450 18.34 -4.65 12.66
C THR A 450 16.91 -4.69 13.18
N ASP A 451 16.08 -5.51 12.52
CA ASP A 451 14.78 -5.94 13.03
C ASP A 451 14.86 -7.43 13.36
N LEU A 452 14.31 -7.82 14.52
CA LEU A 452 14.24 -9.20 14.98
C LEU A 452 12.82 -9.54 15.42
N ILE A 453 12.36 -10.73 15.02
CA ILE A 453 11.06 -11.28 15.38
C ILE A 453 11.31 -12.58 16.14
N VAL A 454 10.82 -12.65 17.39
CA VAL A 454 10.89 -13.85 18.21
C VAL A 454 9.53 -14.52 18.31
N GLY A 455 9.54 -15.84 18.48
CA GLY A 455 8.35 -16.66 18.62
C GLY A 455 7.57 -16.82 17.31
N PHE A 456 8.26 -16.87 16.17
CA PHE A 456 7.62 -17.19 14.90
C PHE A 456 7.01 -18.60 14.92
N CYS A 457 6.07 -18.91 14.01
CA CYS A 457 5.38 -20.19 13.96
C CYS A 457 6.35 -21.38 13.97
N GLY A 458 6.22 -22.26 14.96
CA GLY A 458 7.06 -23.44 15.18
C GLY A 458 8.50 -23.15 15.61
N GLU A 459 8.82 -21.96 16.10
CA GLU A 459 10.18 -21.62 16.56
C GLU A 459 10.53 -22.35 17.86
N THR A 460 11.57 -23.17 17.79
CA THR A 460 12.11 -23.95 18.92
C THR A 460 13.12 -23.15 19.74
N ASP A 461 13.47 -23.65 20.93
CA ASP A 461 14.47 -22.99 21.78
C ASP A 461 15.86 -22.97 21.15
N SER A 462 16.24 -24.02 20.41
CA SER A 462 17.53 -24.06 19.69
C SER A 462 17.59 -22.98 18.60
N GLU A 463 16.51 -22.79 17.85
CA GLU A 463 16.43 -21.74 16.82
C GLU A 463 16.43 -20.32 17.43
N PHE A 464 15.83 -20.17 18.61
CA PHE A 464 15.93 -18.92 19.36
C PHE A 464 17.35 -18.65 19.86
N GLN A 465 18.09 -19.67 20.35
CA GLN A 465 19.49 -19.51 20.74
C GLN A 465 20.38 -19.07 19.57
N GLN A 466 20.16 -19.59 18.36
CA GLN A 466 20.85 -19.12 17.15
C GLN A 466 20.61 -17.62 16.87
N THR A 467 19.42 -17.11 17.22
CA THR A 467 19.12 -15.68 17.13
C THR A 467 19.90 -14.85 18.14
N LEU A 468 20.08 -15.36 19.38
CA LEU A 468 20.93 -14.71 20.38
C LEU A 468 22.41 -14.71 19.97
N GLU A 469 22.88 -15.80 19.36
CA GLU A 469 24.24 -15.90 18.80
C GLU A 469 24.47 -14.91 17.67
N LEU A 470 23.51 -14.74 16.74
CA LEU A 470 23.59 -13.72 15.71
C LEU A 470 23.81 -12.32 16.31
N VAL A 471 23.02 -11.96 17.33
CA VAL A 471 23.12 -10.64 17.97
C VAL A 471 24.48 -10.43 18.63
N LYS A 472 25.03 -11.46 19.28
CA LYS A 472 26.39 -11.43 19.85
C LYS A 472 27.46 -11.27 18.78
N ASN A 473 27.39 -12.06 17.72
CA ASN A 473 28.43 -12.12 16.68
C ASN A 473 28.45 -10.84 15.83
N VAL A 474 27.28 -10.29 15.51
CA VAL A 474 27.20 -9.04 14.74
C VAL A 474 27.44 -7.83 15.65
N GLY A 475 26.91 -7.81 16.88
CA GLY A 475 27.07 -6.65 17.77
C GLY A 475 26.40 -5.39 17.23
N PHE A 476 25.11 -5.50 16.90
CA PHE A 476 24.28 -4.40 16.39
C PHE A 476 24.29 -3.17 17.31
N ASP A 477 24.26 -1.97 16.72
CA ASP A 477 24.21 -0.69 17.42
C ASP A 477 22.77 -0.30 17.81
N MET A 478 21.81 -0.74 17.01
CA MET A 478 20.38 -0.52 17.25
C MET A 478 19.60 -1.76 16.83
N ALA A 479 18.63 -2.20 17.63
CA ALA A 479 17.79 -3.33 17.28
C ALA A 479 16.33 -3.02 17.60
N PHE A 480 15.45 -3.25 16.62
CA PHE A 480 14.01 -3.28 16.83
C PHE A 480 13.57 -4.72 17.02
N MET A 481 13.08 -5.04 18.21
CA MET A 481 12.77 -6.40 18.62
C MET A 481 11.27 -6.53 18.85
N PHE A 482 10.67 -7.57 18.28
CA PHE A 482 9.23 -7.78 18.31
C PHE A 482 8.88 -9.23 18.64
N ALA A 483 7.85 -9.43 19.46
CA ALA A 483 7.16 -10.70 19.53
C ALA A 483 6.30 -10.89 18.28
N TYR A 484 6.33 -12.09 17.70
CA TYR A 484 5.55 -12.42 16.52
C TYR A 484 4.03 -12.29 16.77
N SER A 485 3.35 -11.56 15.89
CA SER A 485 1.89 -11.40 15.88
C SER A 485 1.35 -11.82 14.52
N LEU A 486 0.48 -12.84 14.52
CA LEU A 486 -0.14 -13.40 13.32
C LEU A 486 -1.07 -12.37 12.67
N ARG A 487 -0.99 -12.23 11.34
CA ARG A 487 -1.80 -11.26 10.58
C ARG A 487 -2.62 -11.96 9.51
N GLU A 488 -3.89 -11.60 9.42
CA GLU A 488 -4.79 -12.07 8.35
C GLU A 488 -4.19 -11.81 6.96
N LYS A 489 -4.58 -12.64 5.98
CA LYS A 489 -4.12 -12.64 4.58
C LYS A 489 -2.64 -13.02 4.36
N THR A 490 -1.78 -13.00 5.38
CA THR A 490 -0.36 -13.37 5.23
C THR A 490 -0.18 -14.86 4.90
N HIS A 491 1.00 -15.23 4.39
CA HIS A 491 1.30 -16.63 4.09
C HIS A 491 1.29 -17.48 5.36
N ALA A 492 1.89 -16.97 6.44
CA ALA A 492 1.93 -17.63 7.73
C ALA A 492 0.52 -17.92 8.25
N HIS A 493 -0.40 -16.94 8.17
CA HIS A 493 -1.81 -17.16 8.53
C HIS A 493 -2.52 -18.25 7.72
N ARG A 494 -2.10 -18.50 6.48
CA ARG A 494 -2.73 -19.50 5.60
C ARG A 494 -2.09 -20.88 5.70
N LYS A 495 -0.82 -20.97 6.10
CA LYS A 495 -0.01 -22.19 5.97
C LYS A 495 0.60 -22.69 7.26
N TYR A 496 0.76 -21.83 8.25
CA TYR A 496 1.34 -22.19 9.53
C TYR A 496 0.31 -22.03 10.65
N LYS A 497 0.52 -22.77 11.72
CA LYS A 497 -0.18 -22.58 12.98
C LYS A 497 0.70 -21.73 13.88
N ASP A 498 0.13 -20.69 14.48
CA ASP A 498 0.83 -19.92 15.51
C ASP A 498 0.74 -20.70 16.84
N ASP A 499 1.72 -21.57 17.06
CA ASP A 499 1.77 -22.57 18.12
C ASP A 499 2.73 -22.22 19.28
N VAL A 500 3.52 -21.16 19.15
CA VAL A 500 4.34 -20.63 20.24
C VAL A 500 3.46 -19.83 21.21
N PRO A 501 3.37 -20.17 22.50
CA PRO A 501 2.54 -19.44 23.46
C PRO A 501 3.00 -17.99 23.66
N ALA A 502 2.06 -17.07 23.86
CA ALA A 502 2.37 -15.64 24.06
C ALA A 502 3.32 -15.39 25.25
N THR A 503 3.25 -16.20 26.30
CA THR A 503 4.18 -16.16 27.44
C THR A 503 5.62 -16.40 26.99
N ILE A 504 5.86 -17.48 26.24
CA ILE A 504 7.17 -17.82 25.67
C ILE A 504 7.67 -16.72 24.72
N LYS A 505 6.79 -16.17 23.87
CA LYS A 505 7.17 -15.05 22.99
C LYS A 505 7.67 -13.84 23.79
N ASN A 506 7.01 -13.50 24.89
CA ASN A 506 7.38 -12.38 25.75
C ASN A 506 8.67 -12.66 26.53
N GLU A 507 8.85 -13.88 27.05
CA GLU A 507 10.08 -14.31 27.73
C GLU A 507 11.28 -14.24 26.79
N ARG A 508 11.16 -14.77 25.57
CA ARG A 508 12.19 -14.69 24.52
C ARG A 508 12.49 -13.24 24.15
N LEU A 509 11.46 -12.40 24.02
CA LEU A 509 11.65 -10.98 23.72
C LEU A 509 12.42 -10.28 24.84
N GLN A 510 12.09 -10.56 26.10
CA GLN A 510 12.80 -9.99 27.25
C GLN A 510 14.28 -10.43 27.27
N GLN A 511 14.56 -11.72 27.10
CA GLN A 511 15.93 -12.24 27.05
C GLN A 511 16.74 -11.59 25.93
N LEU A 512 16.15 -11.41 24.75
CA LEU A 512 16.79 -10.76 23.60
C LEU A 512 17.09 -9.28 23.90
N VAL A 513 16.15 -8.55 24.52
CA VAL A 513 16.34 -7.15 24.93
C VAL A 513 17.44 -7.01 25.97
N GLU A 514 17.48 -7.88 26.98
CA GLU A 514 18.51 -7.88 28.02
C GLU A 514 19.90 -8.13 27.43
N LEU A 515 20.02 -9.10 26.52
CA LEU A 515 21.26 -9.38 25.80
C LEU A 515 21.70 -8.20 24.92
N PHE A 516 20.77 -7.58 24.18
CA PHE A 516 21.10 -6.43 23.35
C PHE A 516 21.62 -5.27 24.21
N HIS A 517 20.97 -4.97 25.35
CA HIS A 517 21.41 -3.92 26.26
C HIS A 517 22.76 -4.21 26.91
N SER A 518 23.07 -5.47 27.23
CA SER A 518 24.39 -5.81 27.79
C SER A 518 25.51 -5.56 26.77
N ILE A 519 25.32 -5.98 25.51
CA ILE A 519 26.26 -5.72 24.41
C ILE A 519 26.40 -4.22 24.14
N ALA A 520 25.29 -3.49 24.07
CA ALA A 520 25.30 -2.04 23.85
C ALA A 520 26.05 -1.30 24.98
N LYS A 521 25.86 -1.73 26.23
CA LYS A 521 26.58 -1.18 27.39
C LYS A 521 28.08 -1.45 27.32
N GLU A 522 28.49 -2.62 26.84
CA GLU A 522 29.91 -2.93 26.64
C GLU A 522 30.54 -2.12 25.50
N LYS A 523 29.82 -1.94 24.38
CA LYS A 523 30.29 -1.10 23.26
C LYS A 523 30.44 0.36 23.69
N ASN A 524 29.47 0.91 24.41
CA ASN A 524 29.51 2.32 24.85
C ASN A 524 30.57 2.60 25.94
N LYS A 525 31.16 1.57 26.54
CA LYS A 525 32.29 1.70 27.46
C LYS A 525 33.64 1.77 26.75
N LYS A 526 33.71 1.33 25.48
CA LYS A 526 34.94 1.46 24.68
C LYS A 526 35.05 2.94 24.25
N PRO A 527 36.20 3.59 24.51
CA PRO A 527 36.38 5.03 24.29
C PRO A 527 36.31 5.43 22.82
#